data_AF-A0A7C9GZS1-F1
#
_entry.id   AF-A0A7C9GZS1-F1
#
_cell.length_a   1.000
_cell.length_b   1.000
_cell.length_c   1.000
_cell.angle_alpha   90.00
_cell.angle_beta   90.00
_cell.angle_gamma   90.00
#
_symmetry.space_group_name_H-M   'P 1'
#
loop_
_entity.id
_entity.type
_entity.pdbx_description
1 polymer ?
#
loop_
_entity_poly.entity_id
_entity_poly.type
_entity_poly.pdbx_seq_one_letter_code
_entity_poly.pdbx_strand_id
1 'polypeptide(L)'
;MPLSLPSTGQRTPRSWRVSSRRLAKLTKSLHTRPDSPCIAICSTAQGDPICQGCGRTFEEVTNWVVMTQAEKDVVWERIESERTALRYTTYKERAL
;
A
#
# COMPACT_ATOMS: atom_id res chain seq x y z
N MET A 1 63.07 -11.48 -9.16
CA MET A 1 62.28 -11.11 -7.97
C MET A 1 61.16 -10.16 -8.40
N PRO A 2 59.91 -10.62 -8.65
CA PRO A 2 58.79 -9.73 -8.89
C PRO A 2 57.97 -9.52 -7.61
N LEU A 3 57.62 -8.25 -7.38
CA LEU A 3 56.84 -7.73 -6.26
C LEU A 3 55.48 -8.42 -6.14
N SER A 4 55.16 -8.86 -4.93
CA SER A 4 53.89 -9.48 -4.56
C SER A 4 52.76 -8.44 -4.53
N LEU A 5 51.68 -8.69 -5.29
CA LEU A 5 50.39 -8.04 -5.08
C LEU A 5 49.76 -8.59 -3.79
N PRO A 6 49.31 -7.75 -2.84
CA PRO A 6 48.49 -8.25 -1.75
C PRO A 6 47.10 -8.58 -2.31
N SER A 7 46.75 -9.86 -2.23
CA SER A 7 45.38 -10.36 -2.29
C SER A 7 44.56 -9.61 -1.24
N THR A 8 43.92 -8.52 -1.65
CA THR A 8 42.83 -7.90 -0.90
C THR A 8 41.67 -8.86 -0.91
N GLY A 9 41.73 -9.86 -0.03
CA GLY A 9 40.58 -10.57 0.47
C GLY A 9 39.67 -9.57 1.16
N GLN A 10 38.79 -8.93 0.37
CA GLN A 10 37.74 -8.05 0.85
C GLN A 10 36.74 -8.89 1.63
N ARG A 11 37.07 -9.13 2.90
CA ARG A 11 36.25 -9.83 3.87
C ARG A 11 35.19 -8.83 4.31
N THR A 12 34.03 -8.84 3.65
CA THR A 12 32.92 -7.96 4.01
C THR A 12 32.51 -8.20 5.47
N PRO A 13 32.23 -7.14 6.26
CA PRO A 13 31.93 -7.32 7.67
C PRO A 13 30.60 -8.08 7.85
N ARG A 14 30.55 -9.03 8.79
CA ARG A 14 29.34 -9.84 9.09
C ARG A 14 28.09 -9.00 9.32
N SER A 15 28.23 -7.75 9.77
CA SER A 15 27.15 -6.79 10.01
C SER A 15 26.46 -6.27 8.75
N TRP A 16 27.02 -6.49 7.55
CA TRP A 16 26.49 -5.98 6.27
C TRP A 16 25.85 -7.05 5.39
N ARG A 17 25.77 -8.31 5.86
CA ARG A 17 25.08 -9.38 5.13
C ARG A 17 23.57 -9.29 5.37
N VAL A 18 22.92 -8.32 4.74
CA VAL A 18 21.46 -8.35 4.59
C VAL A 18 21.16 -9.57 3.71
N SER A 19 20.58 -10.63 4.27
CA SER A 19 20.23 -11.86 3.51
C SER A 19 19.50 -11.47 2.23
N SER A 20 19.86 -12.05 1.08
CA SER A 20 19.23 -11.78 -0.22
C SER A 20 17.70 -11.92 -0.19
N ARG A 21 17.18 -12.76 0.71
CA ARG A 21 15.74 -12.91 0.99
C ARG A 21 15.11 -11.67 1.63
N ARG A 22 15.86 -10.96 2.48
CA ARG A 22 15.43 -9.74 3.16
C ARG A 22 15.41 -8.54 2.20
N LEU A 23 16.33 -8.50 1.22
CA LEU A 23 16.29 -7.54 0.12
C LEU A 23 15.09 -7.78 -0.82
N ALA A 24 14.81 -9.02 -1.20
CA ALA A 24 13.63 -9.36 -2.03
C ALA A 24 12.29 -9.05 -1.34
N LYS A 25 12.23 -9.16 -0.01
CA LYS A 25 11.06 -8.75 0.79
C LYS A 25 10.91 -7.23 0.86
N LEU A 26 12.03 -6.50 0.87
CA LEU A 26 12.07 -5.04 0.83
C LEU A 26 11.59 -4.49 -0.53
N THR A 27 11.98 -5.13 -1.64
CA THR A 27 11.65 -4.66 -2.99
C THR A 27 10.21 -4.98 -3.41
N LYS A 28 9.59 -6.05 -2.88
CA LYS A 28 8.18 -6.37 -3.13
C LYS A 28 7.22 -5.33 -2.55
N SER A 29 7.66 -4.54 -1.56
CA SER A 29 6.84 -3.59 -0.82
C SER A 29 6.79 -2.20 -1.43
N LEU A 30 7.48 -1.94 -2.56
CA LEU A 30 7.77 -0.56 -2.89
C LEU A 30 6.54 0.25 -3.35
N HIS A 31 5.60 -0.21 -4.18
CA HIS A 31 4.45 0.63 -4.58
C HIS A 31 3.19 -0.13 -5.07
N THR A 32 2.81 -1.24 -4.45
CA THR A 32 1.55 -1.91 -4.83
C THR A 32 0.37 -1.25 -4.11
N ARG A 33 -0.53 -0.61 -4.86
CA ARG A 33 -1.83 -0.13 -4.36
C ARG A 33 -2.55 -1.28 -3.62
N PRO A 34 -3.17 -1.05 -2.45
CA PRO A 34 -3.86 -2.12 -1.75
C PRO A 34 -5.07 -2.61 -2.57
N ASP A 35 -5.46 -3.87 -2.37
CA ASP A 35 -6.56 -4.50 -3.11
C ASP A 35 -7.93 -3.85 -2.85
N SER A 36 -8.08 -3.09 -1.77
CA SER A 36 -9.32 -2.38 -1.42
C SER A 36 -9.03 -1.03 -0.77
N PRO A 37 -9.84 0.01 -1.03
CA PRO A 37 -9.70 1.31 -0.38
C PRO A 37 -10.28 1.36 1.05
N CYS A 38 -10.78 0.24 1.59
CA CYS A 38 -11.45 0.17 2.88
C CYS A 38 -10.48 0.40 4.07
N ILE A 39 -10.90 1.22 5.03
CA ILE A 39 -10.17 1.49 6.29
C ILE A 39 -10.94 1.03 7.53
N ALA A 40 -11.87 0.09 7.38
CA ALA A 40 -12.76 -0.41 8.44
C ALA A 40 -13.64 0.67 9.11
N ILE A 41 -13.89 1.78 8.41
CA ILE A 41 -14.90 2.79 8.75
C ILE A 41 -15.94 2.75 7.64
N CYS A 42 -17.20 2.55 8.00
CA CYS A 42 -18.31 2.50 7.06
C CYS A 42 -19.39 3.46 7.53
N SER A 43 -19.76 4.45 6.72
CA SER A 43 -20.83 5.40 7.02
C SER A 43 -22.08 5.21 6.14
N THR A 44 -21.94 4.54 5.00
CA THR A 44 -23.07 4.17 4.13
C THR A 44 -24.04 3.21 4.80
N ALA A 45 -23.56 2.35 5.70
CA ALA A 45 -24.42 1.52 6.53
C ALA A 45 -25.25 2.33 7.55
N GLN A 46 -24.89 3.60 7.81
CA GLN A 46 -25.66 4.52 8.65
C GLN A 46 -26.55 5.48 7.83
N GLY A 47 -26.52 5.40 6.50
CA GLY A 47 -27.40 6.17 5.61
C GLY A 47 -26.70 7.18 4.70
N ASP A 48 -25.38 7.33 4.78
CA ASP A 48 -24.67 8.22 3.84
C ASP A 48 -24.68 7.66 2.41
N PRO A 49 -24.78 8.51 1.37
CA PRO A 49 -24.70 8.06 -0.02
C PRO A 49 -23.29 7.60 -0.40
N ILE A 50 -22.27 8.24 0.18
CA ILE A 50 -20.84 7.96 -0.03
C ILE A 50 -20.18 7.70 1.31
N CYS A 51 -19.43 6.59 1.41
CA CYS A 51 -18.77 6.20 2.63
C CYS A 51 -17.66 7.19 2.97
N GLN A 52 -17.80 7.92 4.07
CA GLN A 52 -16.81 8.89 4.54
C GLN A 52 -15.44 8.24 4.81
N GLY A 53 -15.42 6.95 5.16
CA GLY A 53 -14.18 6.20 5.39
C GLY A 53 -13.36 5.96 4.13
N CYS A 54 -13.97 5.29 3.14
CA CYS A 54 -13.26 4.79 1.95
C CYS A 54 -13.57 5.51 0.64
N GLY A 55 -14.60 6.36 0.60
CA GLY A 55 -15.02 7.12 -0.59
C GLY A 55 -15.91 6.36 -1.57
N ARG A 56 -16.31 5.12 -1.26
CA ARG A 56 -17.17 4.28 -2.11
C ARG A 56 -18.67 4.51 -1.87
N THR A 57 -19.48 4.27 -2.89
CA THR A 57 -20.95 4.13 -2.75
C THR A 57 -21.29 2.83 -2.02
N PHE A 58 -22.53 2.69 -1.53
CA PHE A 58 -22.97 1.43 -0.92
C PHE A 58 -22.86 0.22 -1.87
N GLU A 59 -23.27 0.39 -3.13
CA GLU A 59 -23.19 -0.66 -4.16
C GLU A 59 -21.75 -1.09 -4.46
N GLU A 60 -20.83 -0.14 -4.56
CA GLU A 60 -19.40 -0.43 -4.75
C GLU A 60 -18.79 -1.17 -3.55
N VAL A 61 -19.29 -0.91 -2.33
CA VAL A 61 -18.84 -1.61 -1.12
C VAL A 61 -19.31 -3.07 -1.12
N THR A 62 -20.59 -3.31 -1.41
CA THR A 62 -21.18 -4.67 -1.37
C THR A 62 -20.71 -5.54 -2.53
N ASN A 63 -20.57 -4.96 -3.72
CA ASN A 63 -20.21 -5.70 -4.93
C ASN A 63 -18.69 -5.84 -5.13
N TRP A 64 -17.85 -5.23 -4.28
CA TRP A 64 -16.39 -5.19 -4.48
C TRP A 64 -15.75 -6.55 -4.80
N VAL A 65 -16.23 -7.62 -4.15
CA VAL A 65 -15.67 -8.97 -4.32
C VAL A 65 -15.99 -9.60 -5.68
N VAL A 66 -17.09 -9.19 -6.32
CA VAL A 66 -17.51 -9.68 -7.64
C VAL A 66 -17.13 -8.75 -8.79
N MET A 67 -16.75 -7.50 -8.50
CA MET A 67 -16.28 -6.56 -9.51
C MET A 67 -14.99 -7.05 -10.18
N THR A 68 -14.94 -6.84 -11.50
CA THR A 68 -13.76 -7.03 -12.33
C THR A 68 -12.67 -6.02 -11.96
N GLN A 69 -11.43 -6.28 -12.40
CA GLN A 69 -10.34 -5.36 -12.14
C GLN A 69 -10.57 -3.98 -12.79
N ALA A 70 -11.10 -3.96 -14.02
CA ALA A 70 -11.39 -2.72 -14.73
C ALA A 70 -12.42 -1.86 -13.99
N GLU A 71 -13.48 -2.46 -13.45
CA GLU A 71 -14.48 -1.75 -12.64
C GLU A 71 -13.86 -1.21 -11.34
N LYS A 72 -13.00 -2.00 -10.69
CA LYS A 72 -12.26 -1.54 -9.49
C LYS A 72 -11.34 -0.38 -9.80
N ASP A 73 -10.69 -0.38 -10.95
CA ASP A 73 -9.77 0.68 -11.36
C ASP A 73 -10.51 2.01 -11.58
N VAL A 74 -11.72 1.98 -12.16
CA VAL A 74 -12.59 3.16 -12.29
C VAL A 74 -12.97 3.74 -10.92
N VAL A 75 -13.36 2.88 -9.97
CA VAL A 75 -13.67 3.30 -8.60
C VAL A 75 -12.43 3.91 -7.92
N TRP A 76 -11.26 3.31 -8.13
CA TRP A 76 -10.00 3.82 -7.62
C TRP A 76 -9.64 5.19 -8.18
N GLU A 77 -9.75 5.38 -9.49
CA GLU A 77 -9.51 6.67 -10.15
C GLU A 77 -10.41 7.76 -9.55
N ARG A 78 -11.70 7.47 -9.37
CA ARG A 78 -12.65 8.38 -8.72
C ARG A 78 -12.22 8.75 -7.30
N ILE A 79 -11.95 7.76 -6.45
CA ILE A 79 -11.57 7.97 -5.04
C ILE A 79 -10.25 8.73 -4.91
N GLU A 80 -9.29 8.48 -5.80
CA GLU A 80 -8.00 9.18 -5.84
C GLU A 80 -8.12 10.61 -6.33
N SER A 81 -9.00 10.85 -7.31
CA SER A 81 -9.31 12.18 -7.84
C SER A 81 -10.05 13.06 -6.81
N GLU A 82 -11.11 12.54 -6.19
CA GLU A 82 -11.91 13.28 -5.21
C GLU A 82 -11.10 13.59 -3.94
N ARG A 83 -10.35 12.60 -3.45
CA ARG A 83 -9.49 12.70 -2.26
C ARG A 83 -10.17 13.24 -0.99
N THR A 84 -11.49 13.09 -0.88
CA THR A 84 -12.32 13.63 0.23
C THR A 84 -12.46 12.68 1.42
N ALA A 85 -12.24 11.38 1.22
CA ALA A 85 -12.47 10.35 2.23
C ALA A 85 -11.42 10.36 3.36
N LEU A 86 -11.83 9.89 4.55
CA LEU A 86 -10.98 9.82 5.75
C LEU A 86 -9.73 8.97 5.55
N ARG A 87 -9.66 8.04 4.58
CA ARG A 87 -8.43 7.31 4.25
C ARG A 87 -7.22 8.20 3.95
N TYR A 88 -7.44 9.46 3.58
CA TYR A 88 -6.38 10.44 3.31
C TYR A 88 -5.95 11.26 4.53
N THR A 89 -6.67 11.15 5.64
CA THR A 89 -6.35 11.84 6.90
C THR A 89 -5.45 10.97 7.79
N THR A 90 -5.01 11.52 8.92
CA THR A 90 -4.27 10.82 9.95
C THR A 90 -5.21 10.17 10.97
N TYR A 91 -4.72 9.19 11.73
CA TYR A 91 -5.50 8.59 12.81
C TYR A 91 -5.97 9.61 13.85
N LYS A 92 -5.15 10.61 14.18
CA LYS A 92 -5.49 11.66 15.16
C LYS A 92 -6.68 12.49 14.71
N GLU A 93 -6.76 12.83 13.42
CA GLU A 93 -7.85 13.65 12.87
C GLU A 93 -9.19 12.91 12.83
N ARG A 94 -9.18 11.57 12.86
CA ARG A 94 -10.40 10.73 12.81
C ARG A 94 -10.97 10.41 14.19
N ALA A 95 -10.20 10.62 15.25
CA ALA A 95 -10.56 10.27 16.62
C ALA A 95 -11.24 11.42 17.38
N LEU A 96 -11.35 12.58 16.72
CA LEU A 96 -12.03 13.78 17.21
C LEU A 96 -13.50 13.76 16.77
#